data_AF-A0A7Z0VHL5-F1
#
_entry.id   AF-A0A7Z0VHL5-F1
#
_cell.length_a   1.000
_cell.length_b   1.000
_cell.length_c   1.000
_cell.angle_alpha   90.00
_cell.angle_beta   90.00
_cell.angle_gamma   90.00
#
_symmetry.space_group_name_H-M   'P 1'
#
loop_
_entity.id
_entity.type
_entity.pdbx_description
1 polymer ?
#
loop_
_entity_poly.entity_id
_entity_poly.type
_entity_poly.pdbx_seq_one_letter_code
_entity_poly.pdbx_strand_id
1 'polypeptide(L)'
;MSRQFSSIGDRARTDFGGTSYWIFEAVTLNKPDLVELECCESHMVADALDDTEEWLGTRLKFDIREQDGRSTITLIHIGLTPGMQCYEICKAGWDHYIDGSLKYYLNGMGGRPNSY
;
A
#
# COMPACT_ATOMS: atom_id res chain seq x y z
N MET A 1 -0.89 15.53 -9.02
CA MET A 1 0.42 14.86 -9.00
C MET A 1 0.60 14.28 -7.61
N SER A 2 0.72 12.96 -7.49
CA SER A 2 1.05 12.33 -6.20
C SER A 2 2.43 12.82 -5.77
N ARG A 3 2.54 13.22 -4.50
CA ARG A 3 3.80 13.68 -3.90
C ARG A 3 4.70 12.46 -3.70
N GLN A 4 6.00 12.59 -3.99
CA GLN A 4 6.96 11.52 -3.71
C GLN A 4 7.36 11.55 -2.24
N PHE A 5 7.56 10.38 -1.65
CA PHE A 5 8.22 10.24 -0.34
C PHE A 5 9.74 10.39 -0.51
N SER A 6 10.30 11.43 0.10
CA SER A 6 11.72 11.77 0.05
C SER A 6 12.38 11.83 1.43
N SER A 7 11.59 12.14 2.47
CA SER A 7 12.02 12.27 3.86
C SER A 7 10.97 11.70 4.80
N ILE A 8 11.40 11.30 6.00
CA ILE A 8 10.48 10.93 7.08
C ILE A 8 9.58 12.13 7.41
N GLY A 9 8.29 11.89 7.62
CA GLY A 9 7.25 12.90 7.80
C GLY A 9 6.60 13.38 6.50
N ASP A 10 7.12 12.99 5.33
CA ASP A 10 6.46 13.31 4.06
C ASP A 10 5.09 12.65 3.98
N ARG A 11 4.09 13.42 3.51
CA ARG A 11 2.74 12.92 3.27
C ARG A 11 2.41 12.89 1.78
N ALA A 12 1.83 11.77 1.33
CA ALA A 12 1.36 11.63 -0.03
C ALA A 12 -0.04 11.03 -0.07
N ARG A 13 -0.88 11.60 -0.94
CA ARG A 13 -2.18 11.04 -1.30
C ARG A 13 -2.01 9.96 -2.35
N THR A 14 -2.63 8.81 -2.11
CA THR A 14 -2.71 7.66 -3.01
C THR A 14 -4.19 7.37 -3.29
N ASP A 15 -4.50 7.09 -4.54
CA ASP A 15 -5.77 6.53 -4.98
C ASP A 15 -5.50 5.33 -5.90
N PHE A 16 -6.45 4.40 -5.94
CA PHE A 16 -6.35 3.12 -6.65
C PHE A 16 -7.32 3.08 -7.85
N GLY A 17 -7.60 4.26 -8.42
CA GLY A 17 -8.69 4.48 -9.36
C GLY A 17 -10.05 4.64 -8.66
N GLY A 18 -10.92 5.49 -9.22
CA GLY A 18 -12.23 5.80 -8.65
C GLY A 18 -12.20 6.97 -7.66
N THR A 19 -13.09 6.92 -6.66
CA THR A 19 -13.28 8.01 -5.67
C THR A 19 -12.53 7.77 -4.36
N SER A 20 -12.11 6.54 -4.09
CA SER A 20 -11.40 6.17 -2.87
C SER A 20 -9.99 6.77 -2.83
N TYR A 21 -9.56 7.20 -1.65
CA TYR A 21 -8.20 7.72 -1.45
C TYR A 21 -7.70 7.48 -0.03
N TRP A 22 -6.38 7.55 0.12
CA TRP A 22 -5.68 7.47 1.39
C TRP A 22 -4.55 8.49 1.40
N ILE A 23 -4.22 9.01 2.57
CA ILE A 23 -3.00 9.79 2.78
C ILE A 23 -2.09 9.01 3.70
N PHE A 24 -0.88 8.75 3.22
CA PHE A 24 0.14 8.07 3.99
C PHE A 24 1.23 9.05 4.40
N GLU A 25 1.71 8.91 5.63
CA GLU A 25 2.91 9.57 6.15
C GLU A 25 4.07 8.57 6.15
N ALA A 26 5.22 9.00 5.63
CA ALA A 26 6.45 8.23 5.69
C ALA A 26 7.03 8.21 7.11
N VAL A 27 6.95 7.07 7.78
CA VAL A 27 7.48 6.90 9.13
C VAL A 27 8.90 6.32 9.12
N THR A 28 9.19 5.42 8.19
CA THR A 28 10.53 4.85 8.00
C THR A 28 10.91 4.93 6.52
N LEU A 29 11.98 5.68 6.22
CA LEU A 29 12.63 5.76 4.89
C LEU A 29 14.17 5.77 4.97
N ASN A 30 14.72 5.79 6.18
CA ASN A 30 16.16 5.88 6.44
C ASN A 30 16.84 4.50 6.53
N LYS A 31 16.14 3.43 6.15
CA LYS A 31 16.64 2.06 6.12
C LYS A 31 16.47 1.51 4.71
N PRO A 32 17.52 0.92 4.11
CA PRO A 32 17.46 0.44 2.73
C PRO A 32 16.53 -0.76 2.54
N ASP A 33 16.31 -1.53 3.60
CA ASP A 33 15.57 -2.80 3.63
C ASP A 33 14.18 -2.66 4.26
N LEU A 34 13.80 -1.46 4.70
CA LEU A 34 12.54 -1.24 5.41
C LEU A 34 11.92 0.11 5.06
N VAL A 35 10.69 0.05 4.55
CA VAL A 35 9.82 1.22 4.37
C VAL A 35 8.57 1.03 5.21
N GLU A 36 8.18 2.06 5.96
CA GLU A 36 6.94 2.05 6.73
C GLU A 36 6.16 3.33 6.50
N LEU A 37 4.88 3.16 6.14
CA LEU A 37 3.95 4.24 5.81
C LEU A 37 2.72 4.11 6.71
N GLU A 38 2.41 5.15 7.48
CA GLU A 38 1.21 5.19 8.33
C GLU A 38 0.06 5.87 7.60
N CYS A 39 -1.13 5.27 7.64
CA CYS A 39 -2.32 5.86 7.07
C CYS A 39 -2.88 6.92 8.02
N CYS A 40 -2.74 8.19 7.63
CA CYS A 40 -3.19 9.33 8.43
C CYS A 40 -4.55 9.87 7.99
N GLU A 41 -5.00 9.53 6.78
CA GLU A 41 -6.37 9.78 6.30
C GLU A 41 -6.80 8.60 5.42
N SER A 42 -8.05 8.15 5.58
CA SER A 42 -8.64 7.06 4.80
C SER A 42 -10.02 7.48 4.31
N HIS A 43 -10.30 7.21 3.05
CA HIS A 43 -11.63 7.34 2.49
C HIS A 43 -11.84 6.23 1.46
N MET A 44 -12.33 5.08 1.92
CA MET A 44 -12.66 3.94 1.09
C MET A 44 -14.14 3.90 0.79
N VAL A 45 -14.49 3.91 -0.49
CA VAL A 45 -15.88 3.77 -0.95
C VAL A 45 -16.03 2.43 -1.66
N ALA A 46 -16.89 1.57 -1.11
CA ALA A 46 -17.37 0.36 -1.77
C ALA A 46 -18.76 0.02 -1.23
N ASP A 47 -19.57 -0.68 -2.03
CA ASP A 47 -20.99 -0.96 -1.71
C ASP A 47 -21.18 -1.71 -0.37
N ALA A 48 -20.18 -2.45 0.07
CA ALA A 48 -20.19 -3.27 1.29
C ALA A 48 -19.46 -2.61 2.48
N LEU A 49 -19.16 -1.31 2.41
CA LEU A 49 -18.44 -0.57 3.45
C LEU A 49 -19.31 0.54 4.05
N ASP A 50 -19.56 0.42 5.35
CA ASP A 50 -20.22 1.47 6.13
C ASP A 50 -19.21 2.49 6.69
N ASP A 51 -17.98 2.04 6.96
CA ASP A 51 -16.90 2.86 7.50
C ASP A 51 -15.82 3.11 6.45
N THR A 52 -15.72 4.35 5.98
CA THR A 52 -14.73 4.76 4.97
C THR A 52 -13.34 4.96 5.55
N GLU A 53 -13.21 5.03 6.88
CA GLU A 53 -12.00 5.35 7.61
C GLU A 53 -11.32 4.11 8.21
N GLU A 54 -11.70 2.90 7.80
CA GLU A 54 -11.15 1.64 8.35
C GLU A 54 -9.60 1.55 8.30
N TRP A 55 -8.94 2.22 7.35
CA TRP A 55 -7.47 2.25 7.30
C TRP A 55 -6.84 3.33 8.21
N LEU A 56 -7.62 4.21 8.83
CA LEU A 56 -7.08 5.27 9.67
C LEU A 56 -6.27 4.67 10.83
N GLY A 57 -5.00 5.08 10.94
CA GLY A 57 -4.07 4.57 11.95
C GLY A 57 -3.48 3.19 11.65
N THR A 58 -3.82 2.56 10.52
CA THR A 58 -3.13 1.35 10.05
C THR A 58 -1.78 1.69 9.41
N ARG A 59 -0.95 0.68 9.16
CA ARG A 59 0.41 0.88 8.65
C ARG A 59 0.78 -0.12 7.57
N LEU A 60 1.36 0.38 6.48
CA LEU A 60 1.98 -0.43 5.45
C LEU A 60 3.46 -0.57 5.75
N LYS A 61 3.92 -1.80 5.90
CA LYS A 61 5.32 -2.14 6.12
C LYS A 61 5.83 -2.96 4.95
N PHE A 62 6.85 -2.47 4.28
CA PHE A 62 7.58 -3.19 3.23
C PHE A 62 8.92 -3.65 3.80
N ASP A 63 9.10 -4.96 3.93
CA ASP A 63 10.37 -5.60 4.26
C ASP A 63 11.02 -6.08 2.95
N ILE A 64 12.25 -5.63 2.68
CA ILE A 64 12.97 -5.90 1.44
C ILE A 64 14.23 -6.66 1.79
N ARG A 65 14.37 -7.88 1.27
CA ARG A 65 15.54 -8.73 1.50
C ARG A 65 16.17 -9.15 0.20
N GLU A 66 17.49 -9.12 0.18
CA GLU A 66 18.26 -9.76 -0.89
C GLU A 66 18.46 -11.25 -0.55
N GLN A 67 18.16 -12.11 -1.52
CA GLN A 67 18.38 -13.54 -1.44
C GLN A 67 18.77 -14.07 -2.82
N ASP A 68 19.95 -14.70 -2.91
CA ASP A 68 20.45 -15.37 -4.12
C ASP A 68 20.42 -14.48 -5.38
N GLY A 69 20.82 -13.21 -5.24
CA GLY A 69 20.82 -12.22 -6.34
C GLY A 69 19.42 -11.77 -6.78
N ARG A 70 18.39 -12.03 -5.97
CA ARG A 70 17.01 -11.56 -6.16
C ARG A 70 16.55 -10.78 -4.94
N SER A 71 15.55 -9.93 -5.12
CA SER A 71 14.90 -9.23 -4.02
C SER A 71 13.55 -9.87 -3.69
N THR A 72 13.36 -10.20 -2.43
CA THR A 72 12.05 -10.54 -1.86
C THR A 72 11.49 -9.30 -1.19
N ILE A 73 10.30 -8.88 -1.62
CA ILE A 73 9.55 -7.78 -1.02
C ILE A 73 8.33 -8.37 -0.32
N THR A 74 8.18 -8.11 0.97
CA THR A 74 7.01 -8.51 1.75
C THR A 74 6.26 -7.28 2.19
N LEU A 75 5.03 -7.12 1.71
CA LEU A 75 4.09 -6.14 2.25
C LEU A 75 3.34 -6.74 3.43
N ILE A 76 3.32 -6.02 4.54
CA ILE A 76 2.49 -6.30 5.71
C ILE A 76 1.60 -5.08 5.94
N HIS A 77 0.28 -5.26 5.88
CA HIS A 77 -0.67 -4.24 6.26
C HIS A 77 -1.06 -4.41 7.74
N ILE A 78 -0.29 -3.76 8.62
CA ILE A 78 -0.48 -3.80 10.06
C ILE A 78 -1.76 -3.05 10.43
N GLY A 79 -2.68 -3.72 11.11
CA GLY A 79 -3.99 -3.16 11.48
C GLY A 79 -5.13 -3.64 10.57
N LEU A 80 -4.82 -4.17 9.37
CA LEU A 80 -5.82 -4.85 8.55
C LEU A 80 -6.10 -6.24 9.11
N THR A 81 -7.30 -6.45 9.66
CA THR A 81 -7.69 -7.72 10.28
C THR A 81 -8.91 -8.33 9.60
N PRO A 82 -9.11 -9.66 9.66
CA PRO A 82 -10.29 -10.32 9.10
C PRO A 82 -11.65 -9.85 9.63
N GLY A 83 -11.67 -9.11 10.75
CA GLY A 83 -12.90 -8.55 11.32
C GLY A 83 -13.35 -7.24 10.67
N MET A 84 -12.53 -6.62 9.83
CA MET A 84 -12.84 -5.38 9.12
C MET A 84 -13.68 -5.65 7.89
N GLN A 85 -14.61 -4.74 7.58
CA GLN A 85 -15.48 -4.90 6.41
C GLN A 85 -14.66 -4.87 5.11
N CYS A 86 -13.60 -4.06 5.07
CA CYS A 86 -12.73 -3.93 3.92
C CYS A 86 -11.74 -5.09 3.73
N TYR A 87 -11.70 -6.06 4.63
CA TYR A 87 -10.63 -7.07 4.63
C TYR A 87 -10.48 -7.79 3.29
N GLU A 88 -11.57 -8.33 2.74
CA GLU A 88 -11.53 -9.13 1.51
C GLU A 88 -11.15 -8.29 0.29
N ILE A 89 -11.71 -7.08 0.15
CA ILE A 89 -11.37 -6.17 -0.96
C ILE A 89 -9.93 -5.67 -0.86
N CYS A 90 -9.44 -5.40 0.36
CA CYS A 90 -8.07 -4.97 0.59
C CYS A 90 -7.08 -6.11 0.31
N LYS A 91 -7.39 -7.33 0.74
CA LYS A 91 -6.58 -8.51 0.46
C LYS A 91 -6.47 -8.74 -1.05
N ALA A 92 -7.59 -8.77 -1.76
CA ALA A 92 -7.60 -8.92 -3.22
C ALA A 92 -6.86 -7.78 -3.92
N GLY A 93 -7.01 -6.55 -3.43
CA GLY A 93 -6.24 -5.40 -3.89
C GLY A 93 -4.73 -5.62 -3.72
N TRP A 94 -4.26 -6.04 -2.54
CA TRP A 94 -2.84 -6.28 -2.33
C TRP A 94 -2.27 -7.42 -3.19
N ASP A 95 -3.03 -8.50 -3.37
CA ASP A 95 -2.66 -9.58 -4.29
C ASP A 95 -2.47 -9.03 -5.73
N HIS A 96 -3.31 -8.10 -6.17
CA HIS A 96 -3.16 -7.45 -7.49
C HIS A 96 -1.98 -6.46 -7.55
N TYR A 97 -1.92 -5.51 -6.62
CA TYR A 97 -0.96 -4.41 -6.66
C TYR A 97 0.48 -4.89 -6.42
N ILE A 98 0.68 -5.84 -5.50
CA ILE A 98 2.02 -6.29 -5.10
C ILE A 98 2.47 -7.47 -5.95
N ASP A 99 1.72 -8.58 -5.93
CA ASP A 99 2.14 -9.81 -6.61
C ASP A 99 1.96 -9.73 -8.13
N GLY A 100 1.04 -8.90 -8.61
CA GLY A 100 0.86 -8.55 -10.01
C GLY A 100 1.66 -7.32 -10.40
N SER A 101 1.10 -6.14 -10.21
CA SER A 101 1.57 -4.90 -10.84
C SER A 101 3.01 -4.53 -10.46
N LEU A 102 3.35 -4.47 -9.17
CA LEU A 102 4.67 -4.07 -8.69
C LEU A 102 5.74 -5.07 -9.14
N LYS A 103 5.46 -6.37 -9.00
CA LYS A 103 6.36 -7.43 -9.47
C LYS A 103 6.65 -7.30 -10.96
N TYR A 104 5.65 -7.05 -11.79
CA TYR A 104 5.86 -6.87 -13.23
C TYR A 104 6.66 -5.61 -13.55
N TYR A 105 6.38 -4.51 -12.86
CA TYR A 105 7.12 -3.27 -13.00
C TYR A 105 8.62 -3.45 -12.68
N LEU A 106 8.93 -4.06 -11.54
CA LEU A 106 10.32 -4.30 -11.11
C LEU A 106 11.08 -5.26 -12.04
N ASN A 107 10.38 -6.16 -12.73
CA ASN A 107 10.96 -7.06 -13.73
C ASN A 107 10.98 -6.46 -15.16
N GLY A 108 10.71 -5.16 -15.32
CA GLY A 108 10.79 -4.48 -16.62
C GLY A 108 9.65 -4.79 -17.59
N MET A 109 8.58 -5.45 -17.14
CA MET A 109 7.41 -5.78 -17.96
C MET A 109 6.33 -4.67 -17.97
N GLY A 110 6.58 -3.58 -17.23
CA GLY A 110 5.63 -2.48 -17.01
C GLY A 110 4.65 -2.78 -15.87
N GLY A 111 4.28 -1.74 -15.13
CA GLY A 111 3.28 -1.83 -14.06
C GLY A 111 1.86 -1.75 -14.62
N ARG A 112 0.92 -2.42 -13.96
CA ARG A 112 -0.51 -2.41 -14.33
C ARG A 112 -1.41 -2.18 -13.11
N PRO A 113 -1.22 -1.09 -12.36
CA PRO A 113 -1.88 -0.88 -11.06
C PRO A 113 -3.40 -0.78 -11.15
N ASN A 114 -3.93 -0.23 -12.24
CA ASN A 114 -5.36 0.02 -12.43
C ASN A 114 -5.93 -0.79 -13.60
N SER A 115 -5.34 -1.94 -13.93
CA SER A 115 -5.88 -2.83 -14.96
C SER A 115 -6.70 -3.92 -14.27
N TYR A 116 -8.01 -3.75 -14.28
CA TYR A 116 -8.98 -4.72 -13.79
C TYR A 116 -9.50 -5.59 -14.94
#